data_AF-A0ABC8QKH7-F1
#
_entry.id   AF-A0ABC8QKH7-F1
#
_cell.length_a   1.000
_cell.length_b   1.000
_cell.length_c   1.000
_cell.angle_alpha   90.00
_cell.angle_beta   90.00
_cell.angle_gamma   90.00
#
_symmetry.space_group_name_H-M   'P 1'
#
loop_
_entity.id
_entity.type
_entity.pdbx_description
1 polymer ?
#
loop_
_entity_poly.entity_id
_entity_poly.type
_entity_poly.pdbx_seq_one_letter_code
_entity_poly.pdbx_strand_id
1 'polypeptide(L)'
;MHASALSRAAGMALAAAMLSLTSGLAGAKLPAPTEEQKAQAVLAKAKAAWGDKVAAFQTCKAQDKVAASYQAGGKAAHTQPGAPCVDPGPFVAPMPPASAPAAKG
;
A
#
# COMPACT_ATOMS: atom_id res chain seq x y z
N MET A 1 -13.01 -17.78 13.88
CA MET A 1 -11.65 -17.18 13.92
C MET A 1 -10.60 -18.09 13.28
N HIS A 2 -10.58 -19.41 13.58
CA HIS A 2 -9.66 -20.36 12.93
C HIS A 2 -9.88 -20.53 11.41
N ALA A 3 -11.13 -20.60 10.92
CA ALA A 3 -11.43 -20.75 9.50
C ALA A 3 -10.94 -19.58 8.62
N SER A 4 -10.94 -18.36 9.17
CA SER A 4 -10.45 -17.15 8.49
C SER A 4 -8.92 -17.13 8.39
N ALA A 5 -8.21 -17.76 9.35
CA ALA A 5 -6.76 -17.88 9.35
C ALA A 5 -6.27 -18.91 8.31
N LEU A 6 -6.99 -20.02 8.17
CA LEU A 6 -6.72 -21.04 7.16
C LEU A 6 -6.90 -20.50 5.73
N SER A 7 -7.94 -19.69 5.49
CA SER A 7 -8.17 -19.05 4.17
C SER A 7 -7.10 -18.01 3.82
N ARG A 8 -6.63 -17.24 4.82
CA ARG A 8 -5.52 -16.28 4.62
C ARG A 8 -4.19 -16.98 4.33
N ALA A 9 -3.90 -18.08 5.02
CA ALA A 9 -2.68 -18.88 4.81
C ALA A 9 -2.66 -19.54 3.43
N ALA A 10 -3.78 -20.11 2.99
CA ALA A 10 -3.92 -20.67 1.66
C ALA A 10 -3.77 -19.60 0.56
N GLY A 11 -4.34 -18.41 0.76
CA GLY A 11 -4.18 -17.27 -0.16
C GLY A 11 -2.73 -16.79 -0.28
N MET A 12 -2.00 -16.69 0.84
CA MET A 12 -0.58 -16.33 0.85
C MET A 12 0.32 -17.38 0.19
N ALA A 13 0.03 -18.67 0.39
CA ALA A 13 0.76 -19.75 -0.27
C ALA A 13 0.57 -19.75 -1.80
N LEU A 14 -0.65 -19.51 -2.27
CA LEU A 14 -0.95 -19.44 -3.70
C LEU A 14 -0.27 -18.23 -4.37
N ALA A 15 -0.27 -17.08 -3.69
CA ALA A 15 0.42 -15.88 -4.17
C ALA A 15 1.95 -16.08 -4.25
N ALA A 16 2.55 -16.74 -3.25
CA ALA A 16 3.97 -17.08 -3.27
C ALA A 16 4.32 -18.06 -4.40
N ALA A 17 3.49 -19.07 -4.66
CA ALA A 17 3.69 -20.01 -5.75
C ALA A 17 3.62 -19.34 -7.13
N MET A 18 2.66 -18.43 -7.33
CA MET A 18 2.54 -17.65 -8.57
C MET A 18 3.74 -16.72 -8.78
N LEU A 19 4.23 -16.07 -7.72
CA LEU A 19 5.40 -15.19 -7.79
C LEU A 19 6.68 -15.97 -8.14
N SER A 20 6.83 -17.18 -7.58
CA SER A 20 7.96 -18.08 -7.84
C SER A 20 8.06 -18.48 -9.32
N LEU A 21 6.92 -18.66 -10.00
CA LEU A 21 6.88 -19.04 -11.40
C LEU A 21 7.32 -17.90 -12.35
N THR A 22 7.20 -16.64 -11.91
CA THR A 22 7.61 -15.46 -12.70
C THR A 22 9.10 -15.08 -12.55
N SER A 23 9.79 -15.59 -11.53
CA SER A 23 11.21 -15.28 -11.27
C SER A 23 12.19 -15.88 -12.29
N GLY A 24 11.75 -16.76 -13.19
CA GLY A 24 12.60 -17.42 -14.20
C GLY A 24 12.78 -16.67 -15.52
N LEU A 25 12.01 -15.60 -15.80
CA LEU A 25 12.05 -14.90 -17.10
C LEU A 25 13.06 -13.73 -17.16
N ALA A 26 13.80 -13.45 -16.08
CA ALA A 26 14.77 -12.34 -16.03
C ALA A 26 16.22 -12.76 -16.35
N GLY A 27 16.39 -13.77 -17.21
CA GLY A 27 17.70 -14.31 -17.61
C GLY A 27 18.27 -13.75 -18.92
N ALA A 28 17.72 -12.66 -19.47
CA ALA A 28 18.27 -12.00 -20.66
C ALA A 28 18.89 -10.67 -20.25
N LYS A 29 20.22 -10.55 -20.34
CA LYS A 29 21.05 -9.35 -20.09
C LYS A 29 20.32 -8.04 -20.46
N LEU A 30 19.62 -7.46 -19.49
CA LEU A 30 18.90 -6.20 -19.67
C LEU A 30 19.93 -5.08 -19.82
N PRO A 31 19.83 -4.22 -20.85
CA PRO A 31 20.57 -2.96 -20.87
C PRO A 31 20.25 -2.20 -19.59
N ALA A 32 21.24 -1.49 -19.04
CA ALA A 32 21.10 -0.75 -17.80
C ALA A 32 19.77 0.02 -17.80
N PRO A 33 18.98 -0.05 -16.70
CA PRO A 33 17.67 0.59 -16.64
C PRO A 33 17.84 2.05 -17.03
N THR A 34 17.25 2.40 -18.17
CA THR A 34 17.26 3.76 -18.70
C THR A 34 16.68 4.70 -17.63
N GLU A 35 17.12 5.95 -17.60
CA GLU A 35 16.66 6.93 -16.59
C GLU A 35 15.11 7.04 -16.56
N GLU A 36 14.47 6.82 -17.71
CA GLU A 36 13.01 6.66 -17.88
C GLU A 36 12.41 5.54 -17.00
N GLN A 37 13.04 4.36 -16.94
CA GLN A 37 12.55 3.23 -16.14
C GLN A 37 12.73 3.47 -14.64
N LYS A 38 13.81 4.17 -14.23
CA LYS A 38 14.00 4.58 -12.84
C LYS A 38 12.96 5.60 -12.41
N ALA A 39 12.65 6.59 -13.26
CA ALA A 39 11.61 7.57 -13.01
C ALA A 39 10.22 6.91 -12.84
N GLN A 40 9.88 5.95 -13.70
CA GLN A 40 8.63 5.18 -13.57
C GLN A 40 8.59 4.34 -12.29
N ALA A 41 9.70 3.74 -11.86
CA ALA A 41 9.76 2.97 -10.62
C ALA A 41 9.56 3.85 -9.37
N VAL A 42 10.12 5.07 -9.36
CA VAL A 42 9.88 6.05 -8.28
C VAL A 42 8.42 6.50 -8.27
N LEU A 43 7.83 6.77 -9.43
CA LEU A 43 6.42 7.13 -9.54
C LEU A 43 5.52 5.99 -9.05
N ALA A 44 5.79 4.74 -9.46
CA ALA A 44 5.03 3.58 -9.04
C ALA A 44 5.07 3.37 -7.51
N LYS A 45 6.26 3.50 -6.90
CA LYS A 45 6.41 3.46 -5.44
C LYS A 45 5.64 4.58 -4.75
N ALA A 46 5.67 5.79 -5.29
CA ALA A 46 4.94 6.91 -4.73
C ALA A 46 3.42 6.73 -4.83
N LYS A 47 2.91 6.23 -5.96
CA LYS A 47 1.49 5.88 -6.12
C LYS A 47 1.08 4.76 -5.16
N ALA A 48 1.92 3.74 -4.98
CA ALA A 48 1.66 2.67 -4.02
C ALA A 48 1.57 3.22 -2.60
N ALA A 49 2.58 4.00 -2.16
CA ALA A 49 2.59 4.61 -0.84
C ALA A 49 1.40 5.56 -0.61
N TRP A 50 0.96 6.29 -1.64
CA TRP A 50 -0.25 7.11 -1.55
C TRP A 50 -1.52 6.25 -1.49
N GLY A 51 -1.61 5.21 -2.30
CA GLY A 51 -2.71 4.23 -2.28
C GLY A 51 -2.86 3.56 -0.91
N ASP A 52 -1.75 3.24 -0.25
CA ASP A 52 -1.75 2.70 1.11
C ASP A 52 -2.36 3.69 2.12
N LYS A 53 -2.05 4.98 1.99
CA LYS A 53 -2.67 6.02 2.84
C LYS A 53 -4.17 6.15 2.57
N VAL A 54 -4.60 6.09 1.31
CA VAL A 54 -6.03 6.08 0.94
C VAL A 54 -6.73 4.84 1.52
N ALA A 55 -6.12 3.67 1.41
CA ALA A 55 -6.67 2.44 1.97
C ALA A 55 -6.82 2.53 3.50
N ALA A 56 -5.84 3.11 4.19
CA ALA A 56 -5.91 3.36 5.63
C ALA A 56 -7.04 4.34 5.98
N PHE A 57 -7.20 5.43 5.23
CA PHE A 57 -8.29 6.38 5.41
C PHE A 57 -9.67 5.72 5.25
N GLN A 58 -9.86 4.95 4.19
CA GLN A 58 -11.13 4.23 3.94
C GLN A 58 -11.43 3.20 5.04
N THR A 59 -10.39 2.53 5.53
CA THR A 59 -10.52 1.59 6.66
C THR A 59 -10.94 2.30 7.93
N CYS A 60 -10.33 3.46 8.23
CA CYS A 60 -10.72 4.28 9.37
C CYS A 60 -12.19 4.71 9.28
N LYS A 61 -12.64 5.19 8.11
CA LYS A 61 -14.06 5.56 7.92
C LYS A 61 -15.02 4.38 8.10
N ALA A 62 -14.61 3.19 7.68
CA ALA A 62 -15.41 1.98 7.88
C ALA A 62 -15.51 1.64 9.38
N GLN A 63 -14.41 1.76 10.13
CA GLN A 63 -14.41 1.56 11.58
C GLN A 63 -15.30 2.57 12.30
N ASP A 64 -15.22 3.85 11.94
CA ASP A 64 -16.08 4.90 12.50
C ASP A 64 -17.56 4.65 12.24
N LYS A 65 -17.92 4.15 11.05
CA LYS A 65 -19.30 3.78 10.74
C LYS A 65 -19.80 2.65 11.62
N VAL A 66 -18.96 1.63 11.87
CA VAL A 66 -19.30 0.50 12.75
C VAL A 66 -19.46 0.99 14.18
N ALA A 67 -18.52 1.82 14.66
CA ALA A 67 -18.59 2.43 15.98
C ALA A 67 -19.88 3.25 16.14
N ALA A 68 -20.20 4.13 15.17
CA ALA A 68 -21.42 4.93 15.19
C ALA A 68 -22.69 4.07 15.22
N SER A 69 -22.72 2.97 14.44
CA SER A 69 -23.86 2.03 14.43
C SER A 69 -24.02 1.32 15.78
N TYR A 70 -22.91 0.98 16.43
CA TYR A 70 -22.90 0.37 17.75
C TYR A 70 -23.34 1.36 18.85
N GLN A 71 -22.89 2.62 18.77
CA GLN A 71 -23.36 3.70 19.66
C GLN A 71 -24.86 3.92 19.53
N ALA A 72 -25.39 3.95 18.29
CA ALA A 72 -26.81 4.10 18.02
C ALA A 72 -27.66 2.95 18.61
N GLY A 73 -27.09 1.76 18.76
CA GLY A 73 -27.70 0.61 19.45
C GLY A 73 -27.75 0.72 20.99
N GLY A 74 -27.55 1.93 21.54
CA GLY A 74 -27.60 2.21 22.97
C GLY A 74 -26.41 1.66 23.76
N LYS A 75 -25.27 1.39 23.10
CA LYS A 75 -24.03 0.95 23.73
C LYS A 75 -22.97 2.06 23.77
N ALA A 76 -23.46 3.31 23.79
CA ALA A 76 -22.70 4.56 23.87
C ALA A 76 -21.54 4.53 24.89
N ALA A 77 -21.83 3.99 26.08
CA ALA A 77 -20.91 3.94 27.21
C ALA A 77 -19.74 2.95 27.04
N HIS A 78 -19.78 2.07 26.04
CA HIS A 78 -18.75 1.04 25.82
C HIS A 78 -17.79 1.37 24.68
N THR A 79 -17.95 2.51 24.00
CA THR A 79 -17.09 2.89 22.88
C THR A 79 -16.28 4.12 23.24
N GLN A 80 -14.97 4.02 23.07
CA GLN A 80 -14.07 5.16 23.19
C GLN A 80 -14.06 5.97 21.89
N PRO A 81 -13.96 7.31 21.94
CA PRO A 81 -13.80 8.12 20.75
C PRO A 81 -12.55 7.69 19.97
N GLY A 82 -12.72 7.34 18.69
CA GLY A 82 -11.61 7.04 17.79
C GLY A 82 -10.81 8.29 17.44
N ALA A 83 -9.56 8.11 17.02
CA ALA A 83 -8.80 9.19 16.40
C ALA A 83 -9.44 9.58 15.06
N PRO A 84 -9.46 10.87 14.69
CA PRO A 84 -10.05 11.31 13.43
C PRO A 84 -9.31 10.71 12.23
N CYS A 85 -10.06 10.27 11.22
CA CYS A 85 -9.48 9.77 9.98
C CYS A 85 -8.73 10.89 9.24
N VAL A 86 -7.45 10.67 8.98
CA VAL A 86 -6.59 11.64 8.26
C VAL A 86 -6.74 11.43 6.76
N ASP A 87 -7.29 12.42 6.07
CA ASP A 87 -7.38 12.42 4.61
C ASP A 87 -5.98 12.54 3.98
N PRO A 88 -5.59 11.64 3.07
CA PRO A 88 -4.26 11.65 2.47
C PRO A 88 -4.04 12.76 1.44
N GLY A 89 -5.09 13.51 1.08
CA GLY A 89 -5.06 14.54 0.06
C GLY A 89 -4.85 14.00 -1.36
N PRO A 90 -4.87 14.87 -2.37
CA PRO A 90 -4.58 14.51 -3.75
C PRO A 90 -3.14 14.00 -3.90
N PHE A 91 -2.93 13.05 -4.82
CA PHE A 91 -1.59 12.53 -5.11
C PHE A 91 -0.71 13.63 -5.72
N VAL A 92 0.44 13.87 -5.09
CA VAL A 92 1.50 14.74 -5.62
C VAL A 92 2.63 13.85 -6.12
N ALA A 93 2.91 13.92 -7.43
CA ALA A 93 4.00 13.16 -8.01
C ALA A 93 5.34 13.64 -7.42
N PRO A 94 6.23 12.71 -7.00
CA PRO A 94 7.58 13.11 -6.58
C PRO A 94 8.28 13.79 -7.76
N MET A 95 8.85 14.96 -7.52
CA MET A 95 9.74 15.60 -8.48
C MET A 95 10.94 14.67 -8.69
N PRO A 96 11.35 14.40 -9.96
CA PRO A 96 12.50 13.55 -10.21
C PRO A 96 13.72 14.12 -9.47
N PRO A 97 14.55 13.28 -8.83
CA PRO A 97 15.75 13.75 -8.17
C PRO A 97 16.62 14.45 -9.22
N ALA A 98 16.96 15.71 -9.01
CA ALA A 98 17.95 16.40 -9.81
C ALA A 98 19.22 15.55 -9.79
N SER A 99 19.70 15.16 -10.96
CA SER A 99 20.93 14.40 -11.12
C SER A 99 22.04 15.15 -10.40
N ALA A 100 22.45 14.66 -9.23
CA ALA A 100 23.65 15.16 -8.58
C ALA A 100 24.81 14.93 -9.56
N PRO A 101 25.63 15.94 -9.88
CA PRO A 101 26.73 15.75 -10.80
C PRO A 101 27.65 14.69 -10.19
N ALA A 102 27.95 13.66 -10.98
CA ALA A 102 28.90 12.63 -10.58
C ALA A 102 30.25 13.30 -10.27
N ALA A 103 30.61 13.33 -9.00
CA ALA A 103 31.95 13.72 -8.58
C ALA A 103 32.94 12.68 -9.12
N LYS A 104 33.74 13.09 -10.11
CA LYS A 104 34.95 12.38 -10.50
C LYS A 104 36.00 12.61 -9.41
N GLY A 105 36.53 11.54 -8.86
CA GLY A 105 37.70 11.50 -7.98
C GLY A 105 38.36 10.15 -8.10
#